data_AF-A0ABD2QQ91-F1
#
_entry.id   AF-A0ABD2QQ91-F1
#
_cell.length_a   1.000
_cell.length_b   1.000
_cell.length_c   1.000
_cell.angle_alpha   90.00
_cell.angle_beta   90.00
_cell.angle_gamma   90.00
#
_symmetry.space_group_name_H-M   'P 1'
#
loop_
_entity.id
_entity.type
_entity.pdbx_description
1 polymer ?
#
loop_
_entity_poly.entity_id
_entity_poly.type
_entity_poly.pdbx_seq_one_letter_code
_entity_poly.pdbx_strand_id
1 'polypeptide(L)'
;MPERVEPEPPYFHIPEAEIVKMILEYFDCKMMSASLLSLERESGQTNTDFNEDLLFFRQLVLDGHWDDAISYLEPLSSPPFEISVVPMKFIILKHKYLELLCLQNMSSPDYLEQQEDQFTVELVTECLDQIKAYAPSSKAFNSLKLLLTLPKLTDSPEYHNWNPSLGRLLCFKQLLPYLDPIINLNEQEVNKNRTSKGSRLIKLITKGLLYEACVEYCAKMATDPNTARMSLSSLDFLGGKSLQYCTSFF
;
A
#
# COMPACT_ATOMS: atom_id res chain seq x y z
N MET A 1 5.90 -55.98 24.12
CA MET A 1 5.22 -54.69 24.41
C MET A 1 5.24 -53.89 23.13
N PRO A 2 4.11 -53.37 22.65
CA PRO A 2 4.12 -52.51 21.46
C PRO A 2 4.86 -51.20 21.81
N GLU A 3 5.81 -50.84 20.96
CA GLU A 3 6.52 -49.56 21.00
C GLU A 3 5.50 -48.43 21.03
N ARG A 4 5.62 -47.56 22.03
CA ARG A 4 4.79 -46.37 22.16
C ARG A 4 5.28 -45.39 21.09
N VAL A 5 4.61 -45.35 19.95
CA VAL A 5 4.86 -44.33 18.93
C VAL A 5 4.42 -43.00 19.53
N GLU A 6 5.39 -42.17 19.94
CA GLU A 6 5.08 -40.80 20.34
C GLU A 6 4.53 -40.05 19.12
N PRO A 7 3.37 -39.37 19.25
CA PRO A 7 2.84 -38.60 18.15
C PRO A 7 3.84 -37.50 17.79
N GLU A 8 4.26 -37.43 16.53
CA GLU A 8 5.11 -36.34 16.05
C GLU A 8 4.45 -34.99 16.39
N PRO A 9 5.23 -34.00 16.86
CA PRO A 9 4.68 -32.70 17.19
C PRO A 9 4.00 -32.11 15.94
N PRO A 10 2.85 -31.44 16.09
CA PRO A 10 2.14 -30.88 14.95
C PRO A 10 3.05 -29.86 14.24
N TYR A 11 3.36 -30.12 12.97
CA TYR A 11 4.08 -29.17 12.12
C TYR A 11 3.20 -27.93 11.91
N PHE A 12 3.60 -26.82 12.53
CA PHE A 12 2.97 -25.53 12.31
C PHE A 12 3.70 -24.79 11.19
N HIS A 13 3.05 -24.69 10.02
CA HIS A 13 3.60 -24.00 8.85
C HIS A 13 2.80 -22.73 8.56
N ILE A 14 3.48 -21.59 8.58
CA ILE A 14 2.93 -20.31 8.11
C ILE A 14 3.43 -20.08 6.68
N PRO A 15 2.54 -19.96 5.68
CA PRO A 15 2.97 -19.63 4.31
C PRO A 15 3.64 -18.26 4.25
N GLU A 16 4.77 -18.17 3.55
CA GLU A 16 5.51 -16.91 3.37
C GLU A 16 4.64 -15.82 2.73
N ALA A 17 3.82 -16.18 1.75
CA ALA A 17 2.87 -15.26 1.11
C ALA A 17 1.88 -14.62 2.11
N GLU A 18 1.45 -15.35 3.15
CA GLU A 18 0.57 -14.77 4.18
C GLU A 18 1.34 -13.78 5.07
N ILE A 19 2.63 -14.02 5.33
CA ILE A 19 3.50 -13.09 6.07
C ILE A 19 3.68 -11.80 5.27
N VAL A 20 4.04 -11.91 3.99
CA VAL A 20 4.22 -10.76 3.09
C VAL A 20 2.93 -9.93 3.03
N LYS A 21 1.77 -10.55 2.85
CA LYS A 21 0.48 -9.85 2.81
C LYS A 21 0.15 -9.09 4.10
N MET A 22 0.52 -9.63 5.27
CA MET A 22 0.39 -8.92 6.55
C MET A 22 1.32 -7.70 6.65
N ILE A 23 2.53 -7.78 6.09
CA ILE A 23 3.47 -6.65 6.04
C ILE A 23 2.97 -5.57 5.07
N LEU A 24 2.49 -5.98 3.89
CA LEU A 24 1.89 -5.07 2.90
C LEU A 24 0.69 -4.31 3.49
N GLU A 25 -0.19 -5.01 4.21
CA GLU A 25 -1.28 -4.36 4.96
C GLU A 25 -0.76 -3.30 5.94
N TYR A 26 0.30 -3.61 6.68
CA TYR A 26 0.89 -2.68 7.64
C TYR A 26 1.45 -1.43 6.94
N PHE A 27 2.18 -1.60 5.83
CA PHE A 27 2.69 -0.47 5.05
C PHE A 27 1.56 0.39 4.48
N ASP A 28 0.49 -0.23 3.98
CA ASP A 28 -0.67 0.49 3.45
C ASP A 28 -1.36 1.32 4.54
N CYS A 29 -1.57 0.73 5.72
CA CYS A 29 -2.14 1.42 6.88
C CYS A 29 -1.30 2.61 7.36
N LYS A 30 0.02 2.57 7.13
CA LYS A 30 0.97 3.62 7.52
C LYS A 30 1.30 4.57 6.37
N MET A 31 0.68 4.42 5.20
CA MET A 31 0.98 5.19 3.98
C MET A 31 2.46 5.14 3.58
N MET A 32 3.14 4.02 3.86
CA MET A 32 4.54 3.78 3.48
C MET A 32 4.60 3.25 2.04
N SER A 33 4.19 4.09 1.08
CA SER A 33 3.97 3.69 -0.31
C SER A 33 5.22 3.14 -1.00
N ALA A 34 6.39 3.76 -0.80
CA ALA A 34 7.64 3.29 -1.40
C ALA A 34 8.00 1.86 -0.94
N SER A 35 7.93 1.59 0.37
CA SER A 35 8.19 0.26 0.94
C SER A 35 7.15 -0.77 0.50
N LEU A 36 5.88 -0.36 0.43
CA LEU A 36 4.79 -1.21 -0.08
C LEU A 36 5.09 -1.66 -1.51
N LEU A 37 5.35 -0.71 -2.42
CA LEU A 37 5.58 -1.00 -3.83
C LEU A 37 6.86 -1.80 -4.07
N SER A 38 7.93 -1.53 -3.32
CA SER A 38 9.18 -2.32 -3.41
C SER A 38 8.92 -3.77 -3.02
N LEU A 39 8.23 -3.99 -1.90
CA LEU A 39 7.94 -5.34 -1.43
C LEU A 39 7.02 -6.10 -2.39
N GLU A 40 6.01 -5.46 -2.98
CA GLU A 40 5.17 -6.09 -4.01
C GLU A 40 6.00 -6.52 -5.22
N ARG A 41 6.92 -5.66 -5.69
CA ARG A 41 7.79 -5.94 -6.84
C ARG A 41 8.78 -7.08 -6.57
N GLU A 42 9.39 -7.08 -5.38
CA GLU A 42 10.40 -8.08 -4.99
C GLU A 42 9.78 -9.46 -4.70
N SER A 43 8.63 -9.48 -4.05
CA SER A 43 7.95 -10.74 -3.66
C SER A 43 7.00 -11.29 -4.72
N GLY A 44 6.55 -10.46 -5.66
CA GLY A 44 5.46 -10.78 -6.58
C GLY A 44 4.10 -10.97 -5.90
N GLN A 45 3.97 -10.58 -4.62
CA GLN A 45 2.72 -10.72 -3.86
C GLN A 45 2.05 -9.37 -3.70
N THR A 46 0.72 -9.33 -3.84
CA THR A 46 -0.11 -8.18 -3.48
C THR A 46 -1.07 -8.56 -2.35
N ASN A 47 -1.47 -7.58 -1.54
CA ASN A 47 -2.52 -7.78 -0.53
C ASN A 47 -3.90 -7.33 -1.06
N THR A 48 -4.29 -7.82 -2.24
CA THR A 48 -5.57 -7.52 -2.88
C THR A 48 -6.24 -8.80 -3.37
N ASP A 49 -7.53 -8.70 -3.64
CA ASP A 49 -8.37 -9.73 -4.24
C ASP A 49 -8.76 -9.36 -5.68
N PHE A 50 -7.98 -8.48 -6.31
CA PHE A 50 -8.20 -8.04 -7.68
C PHE A 50 -7.95 -9.17 -8.68
N ASN A 51 -8.72 -9.16 -9.77
CA ASN A 51 -8.49 -10.02 -10.92
C ASN A 51 -7.29 -9.52 -11.76
N GLU A 52 -6.83 -10.32 -12.72
CA GLU A 52 -5.67 -10.01 -13.56
C GLU A 52 -5.83 -8.70 -14.34
N ASP A 53 -7.02 -8.42 -14.88
CA ASP A 53 -7.30 -7.19 -15.63
C ASP A 53 -7.12 -5.94 -14.77
N LEU A 54 -7.64 -5.97 -13.55
CA LEU A 54 -7.50 -4.87 -12.61
C LEU A 54 -6.09 -4.76 -12.04
N LEU A 55 -5.39 -5.89 -11.84
CA LEU A 55 -3.97 -5.88 -11.47
C LEU A 55 -3.11 -5.26 -12.58
N PHE A 56 -3.41 -5.54 -13.84
CA PHE A 56 -2.76 -4.92 -14.98
C PHE A 56 -3.01 -3.40 -15.01
N PHE A 57 -4.27 -2.97 -14.89
CA PHE A 57 -4.59 -1.53 -14.82
C PHE A 57 -3.92 -0.83 -13.63
N ARG A 58 -3.93 -1.49 -12.46
CA ARG A 58 -3.20 -1.02 -11.27
C ARG A 58 -1.73 -0.82 -11.58
N GLN A 59 -1.11 -1.75 -12.29
CA GLN A 59 0.30 -1.68 -12.63
C GLN A 59 0.61 -0.49 -13.56
N LEU A 60 -0.23 -0.23 -14.57
CA LEU A 60 -0.09 0.97 -15.42
C LEU A 60 -0.06 2.26 -14.59
N VAL A 61 -0.98 2.39 -13.63
CA VAL A 61 -1.05 3.56 -12.74
C VAL A 61 0.17 3.63 -11.81
N LEU A 62 0.60 2.51 -11.23
CA LEU A 62 1.73 2.47 -10.29
C LEU A 62 3.09 2.67 -10.96
N ASP A 63 3.23 2.28 -12.22
CA ASP A 63 4.42 2.54 -13.03
C ASP A 63 4.41 3.96 -13.63
N GLY A 64 3.29 4.67 -13.55
CA GLY A 64 3.16 6.03 -14.07
C GLY A 64 3.01 6.05 -15.60
N HIS A 65 2.55 4.94 -16.19
CA HIS A 65 2.19 4.87 -17.60
C HIS A 65 0.81 5.52 -17.80
N TRP A 66 0.77 6.84 -17.60
CA TRP A 66 -0.47 7.60 -17.48
C TRP A 66 -1.32 7.55 -18.76
N ASP A 67 -0.69 7.63 -19.92
CA ASP A 67 -1.39 7.63 -21.21
C ASP A 67 -1.97 6.25 -21.56
N ASP A 68 -1.25 5.19 -21.22
CA ASP A 68 -1.75 3.81 -21.32
C ASP A 68 -2.90 3.57 -20.34
N ALA A 69 -2.81 4.10 -19.11
CA ALA A 69 -3.88 4.03 -18.13
C ALA A 69 -5.14 4.76 -18.62
N ILE A 70 -5.01 5.94 -19.24
CA ILE A 70 -6.15 6.65 -19.84
C ILE A 70 -6.73 5.85 -21.01
N SER A 71 -5.88 5.29 -21.87
CA SER A 71 -6.28 4.47 -23.02
C SER A 71 -7.01 3.20 -22.59
N TYR A 72 -6.60 2.60 -21.47
CA TYR A 72 -7.26 1.44 -20.87
C TYR A 72 -8.71 1.73 -20.47
N LEU A 73 -9.04 2.98 -20.14
CA LEU A 73 -10.41 3.35 -19.76
C LEU A 73 -11.36 3.46 -20.96
N GLU A 74 -10.86 3.74 -22.17
CA GLU A 74 -11.72 4.02 -23.33
C GLU A 74 -12.74 2.92 -23.63
N PRO A 75 -12.37 1.62 -23.62
CA PRO A 75 -13.33 0.53 -23.84
C PRO A 75 -14.46 0.48 -22.80
N LEU A 76 -14.23 0.99 -21.58
CA LEU A 76 -15.20 0.96 -20.48
C LEU A 76 -16.40 1.89 -20.70
N SER A 77 -16.25 2.89 -21.58
CA SER A 77 -17.35 3.78 -21.97
C SER A 77 -18.34 3.14 -22.96
N SER A 78 -18.01 1.97 -23.48
CA SER A 78 -18.82 1.23 -24.46
C SER A 78 -19.55 0.05 -23.81
N PRO A 79 -20.57 -0.54 -24.47
CA PRO A 79 -21.16 -1.79 -24.02
C PRO A 79 -20.10 -2.89 -23.84
N PRO A 80 -20.17 -3.74 -22.80
CA PRO A 80 -21.32 -3.93 -21.89
C PRO A 80 -21.30 -3.05 -20.62
N PHE A 81 -20.28 -2.21 -20.41
CA PHE A 81 -20.07 -1.53 -19.12
C PHE A 81 -20.73 -0.16 -19.03
N GLU A 82 -20.64 0.65 -20.10
CA GLU A 82 -21.23 2.00 -20.17
C GLU A 82 -20.84 2.89 -18.95
N ILE A 83 -19.61 2.75 -18.44
CA ILE A 83 -19.12 3.47 -17.27
C ILE A 83 -18.67 4.88 -17.69
N SER A 84 -19.04 5.89 -16.90
CA SER A 84 -18.52 7.25 -17.11
C SER A 84 -17.03 7.33 -16.78
N VAL A 85 -16.18 7.52 -17.79
CA VAL A 85 -14.72 7.62 -17.62
C VAL A 85 -14.22 9.02 -17.30
N VAL A 86 -15.05 10.05 -17.45
CA VAL A 86 -14.65 11.46 -17.26
C VAL A 86 -14.04 11.72 -15.87
N PRO A 87 -14.64 11.26 -14.74
CA PRO A 87 -14.04 11.42 -13.42
C PRO A 87 -12.71 10.69 -13.28
N MET A 88 -12.60 9.49 -13.86
CA MET A 88 -11.38 8.68 -13.81
C MET A 88 -10.23 9.34 -14.60
N LYS A 89 -10.50 9.86 -15.80
CA LYS A 89 -9.52 10.63 -16.59
C LYS A 89 -9.05 11.88 -15.84
N PHE A 90 -9.95 12.60 -15.18
CA PHE A 90 -9.57 13.74 -14.34
C PHE A 90 -8.65 13.33 -13.19
N ILE A 91 -8.95 12.24 -12.47
CA ILE A 91 -8.11 11.72 -11.38
C ILE A 91 -6.71 11.36 -11.90
N ILE A 92 -6.62 10.60 -12.99
CA ILE A 92 -5.34 10.20 -13.58
C ILE A 92 -4.52 11.42 -14.01
N LEU A 93 -5.13 12.35 -14.76
CA LEU A 93 -4.44 13.55 -15.21
C LEU A 93 -4.04 14.47 -14.05
N LYS A 94 -4.85 14.59 -13.00
CA LYS A 94 -4.48 15.32 -11.77
C LYS A 94 -3.19 14.76 -11.19
N HIS A 95 -3.08 13.44 -11.06
CA HIS A 95 -1.89 12.81 -10.48
C HIS A 95 -0.67 12.86 -11.43
N LYS A 96 -0.85 12.70 -12.75
CA LYS A 96 0.17 12.97 -13.77
C LYS A 96 0.74 14.38 -13.62
N TYR A 97 -0.14 15.38 -13.50
CA TYR A 97 0.24 16.79 -13.33
C TYR A 97 1.02 17.03 -12.03
N LEU A 98 0.56 16.49 -10.90
CA LEU A 98 1.27 16.61 -9.62
C LEU A 98 2.65 15.98 -9.66
N GLU A 99 2.81 14.87 -10.38
CA GLU A 99 4.11 14.22 -10.56
C GLU A 99 5.06 15.05 -11.43
N LEU A 100 4.57 15.60 -12.55
CA LEU A 100 5.36 16.51 -13.38
C LEU A 100 5.83 17.74 -12.60
N LEU A 101 4.95 18.35 -11.78
CA LEU A 101 5.34 19.45 -10.88
C LEU A 101 6.38 19.03 -9.84
N CYS A 102 6.27 17.81 -9.31
CA CYS A 102 7.25 17.30 -8.36
C CYS A 102 8.62 17.11 -9.00
N LEU A 103 8.67 16.58 -10.22
CA LEU A 103 9.93 16.37 -10.98
C LEU A 103 10.57 17.70 -11.36
N GLN A 104 9.78 18.66 -11.83
CA GLN A 104 10.25 20.01 -12.15
C GLN A 104 10.94 20.70 -10.97
N ASN A 105 10.44 20.50 -9.75
CA ASN A 105 11.00 21.10 -8.54
C ASN A 105 12.29 20.39 -8.03
N MET A 106 12.66 19.26 -8.62
CA MET A 106 13.87 18.49 -8.26
C MET A 106 15.06 18.79 -9.18
N SER A 107 14.85 19.42 -10.34
CA SER A 107 15.92 19.84 -11.25
C SER A 107 16.85 20.87 -10.58
N SER A 108 18.15 20.73 -10.80
CA SER A 108 19.21 21.56 -10.22
C SER A 108 19.64 22.66 -11.22
N PRO A 109 20.15 23.82 -10.79
CA PRO A 109 20.44 24.94 -11.71
C PRO A 109 21.74 24.78 -12.53
N ASP A 110 22.11 23.57 -12.94
CA ASP A 110 23.29 23.33 -13.79
C ASP A 110 22.97 23.55 -15.29
N TYR A 111 23.93 24.11 -16.03
CA TYR A 111 23.73 24.62 -17.40
C TYR A 111 23.27 23.59 -18.45
N LEU A 112 23.47 22.28 -18.22
CA LEU A 112 23.00 21.21 -19.11
C LEU A 112 21.53 20.84 -18.88
N GLU A 113 20.94 21.21 -17.73
CA GLU A 113 19.55 20.92 -17.36
C GLU A 113 18.56 21.97 -17.91
N GLN A 114 19.03 23.09 -18.46
CA GLN A 114 18.16 24.16 -18.98
C GLN A 114 17.25 23.74 -20.15
N GLN A 115 17.68 22.77 -20.97
CA GLN A 115 16.84 22.20 -22.02
C GLN A 115 15.82 21.19 -21.48
N GLU A 116 16.19 20.41 -20.46
CA GLU A 116 15.28 19.48 -19.78
C GLU A 116 14.21 20.24 -18.97
N ASP A 117 14.57 21.38 -18.39
CA ASP A 117 13.64 22.28 -17.71
C ASP A 117 12.59 22.87 -18.65
N GLN A 118 12.98 23.34 -19.84
CA GLN A 118 12.02 23.83 -20.84
C GLN A 118 11.06 22.74 -21.29
N PHE A 119 11.58 21.54 -21.56
CA PHE A 119 10.77 20.38 -21.90
C PHE A 119 9.79 20.00 -20.78
N THR A 120 10.23 20.04 -19.53
CA THR A 120 9.37 19.74 -18.37
C THR A 120 8.27 20.78 -18.20
N VAL A 121 8.56 22.07 -18.40
CA VAL A 121 7.55 23.14 -18.40
C VAL A 121 6.48 22.91 -19.48
N GLU A 122 6.89 22.56 -20.69
CA GLU A 122 5.98 22.26 -21.80
C GLU A 122 5.03 21.10 -21.44
N LEU A 123 5.57 19.99 -20.91
CA LEU A 123 4.76 18.85 -20.46
C LEU A 123 3.78 19.21 -19.34
N VAL A 124 4.20 20.05 -18.38
CA VAL A 124 3.32 20.54 -17.31
C VAL A 124 2.17 21.35 -17.89
N THR A 125 2.44 22.25 -18.84
CA THR A 125 1.41 23.08 -19.48
C THR A 125 0.45 22.26 -20.34
N GLU A 126 0.97 21.31 -21.12
CA GLU A 126 0.16 20.41 -21.94
C GLU A 126 -0.77 19.56 -21.06
N CYS A 127 -0.23 18.98 -19.98
CA CYS A 127 -1.03 18.19 -19.05
C CYS A 127 -2.13 19.03 -18.38
N LEU A 128 -1.81 20.26 -17.99
CA LEU A 128 -2.81 21.18 -17.43
C LEU A 128 -3.91 21.51 -18.45
N ASP A 129 -3.58 21.72 -19.72
CA ASP A 129 -4.57 21.95 -20.77
C ASP A 129 -5.47 20.72 -21.00
N GLN A 130 -4.91 19.50 -20.96
CA GLN A 130 -5.70 18.26 -21.03
C GLN A 130 -6.70 18.13 -19.87
N ILE A 131 -6.30 18.49 -18.65
CA ILE A 131 -7.17 18.44 -17.44
C ILE A 131 -8.43 19.29 -17.63
N LYS A 132 -8.35 20.41 -18.36
CA LYS A 132 -9.46 21.36 -18.54
C LYS A 132 -10.72 20.70 -19.09
N ALA A 133 -10.56 19.70 -19.97
CA ALA A 133 -11.69 18.99 -20.59
C ALA A 133 -12.44 18.07 -19.61
N TYR A 134 -11.79 17.64 -18.52
CA TYR A 134 -12.32 16.65 -17.59
C TYR A 134 -12.58 17.20 -16.18
N ALA A 135 -12.21 18.45 -15.91
CA ALA A 135 -12.36 19.06 -14.60
C ALA A 135 -13.84 19.14 -14.17
N PRO A 136 -14.19 18.68 -12.94
CA PRO A 136 -15.57 18.65 -12.48
C PRO A 136 -16.14 20.06 -12.21
N SER A 137 -15.28 21.07 -12.06
CA SER A 137 -15.67 22.46 -11.89
C SER A 137 -14.51 23.41 -12.21
N SER A 138 -14.82 24.68 -12.52
CA SER A 138 -13.79 25.72 -12.66
C SER A 138 -12.97 25.90 -11.38
N LYS A 139 -13.57 25.69 -10.21
CA LYS A 139 -12.85 25.76 -8.92
C LYS A 139 -11.77 24.68 -8.83
N ALA A 140 -12.10 23.44 -9.19
CA ALA A 140 -11.15 22.33 -9.19
C ALA A 140 -9.98 22.54 -10.17
N PHE A 141 -10.27 23.08 -11.36
CA PHE A 141 -9.24 23.44 -12.33
C PHE A 141 -8.34 24.57 -11.81
N ASN A 142 -8.94 25.65 -11.29
CA ASN A 142 -8.22 26.81 -10.79
C ASN A 142 -7.33 26.49 -9.59
N SER A 143 -7.75 25.56 -8.71
CA SER A 143 -6.90 25.11 -7.60
C SER A 143 -5.63 24.40 -8.08
N LEU A 144 -5.69 23.64 -9.18
CA LEU A 144 -4.50 23.02 -9.77
C LEU A 144 -3.59 24.06 -10.41
N LYS A 145 -4.16 25.02 -11.16
CA LYS A 145 -3.40 26.13 -11.73
C LYS A 145 -2.65 26.95 -10.68
N LEU A 146 -3.24 27.14 -9.50
CA LEU A 146 -2.60 27.87 -8.39
C LEU A 146 -1.30 27.19 -7.93
N LEU A 147 -1.16 25.87 -8.08
CA LEU A 147 0.06 25.15 -7.67
C LEU A 147 1.30 25.59 -8.46
N LEU A 148 1.14 26.11 -9.69
CA LEU A 148 2.23 26.70 -10.47
C LEU A 148 2.87 27.93 -9.81
N THR A 149 2.20 28.54 -8.83
CA THR A 149 2.72 29.70 -8.11
C THR A 149 3.60 29.32 -6.92
N LEU A 150 3.63 28.04 -6.55
CA LEU A 150 4.42 27.54 -5.42
C LEU A 150 5.83 27.17 -5.88
N PRO A 151 6.87 27.47 -5.08
CA PRO A 151 8.24 27.06 -5.41
C PRO A 151 8.45 25.56 -5.21
N LYS A 152 7.72 24.92 -4.29
CA LYS A 152 7.66 23.46 -4.17
C LYS A 152 6.23 22.99 -3.96
N LEU A 153 5.90 21.82 -4.51
CA LEU A 153 4.59 21.19 -4.31
C LEU A 153 4.27 21.00 -2.82
N THR A 154 5.28 20.65 -2.01
CA THR A 154 5.15 20.39 -0.56
C THR A 154 4.92 21.65 0.29
N ASP A 155 5.00 22.85 -0.31
CA ASP A 155 4.60 24.10 0.35
C ASP A 155 3.07 24.23 0.43
N SER A 156 2.34 23.46 -0.39
CA SER A 156 0.89 23.31 -0.23
C SER A 156 0.58 22.42 0.98
N PRO A 157 -0.33 22.83 1.88
CA PRO A 157 -0.76 21.99 3.00
C PRO A 157 -1.44 20.70 2.53
N GLU A 158 -2.05 20.69 1.34
CA GLU A 158 -2.68 19.49 0.75
C GLU A 158 -1.62 18.44 0.33
N TYR A 159 -0.42 18.88 -0.06
CA TYR A 159 0.60 18.02 -0.67
C TYR A 159 1.90 17.96 0.15
N HIS A 160 1.86 18.35 1.43
CA HIS A 160 3.04 18.42 2.29
C HIS A 160 3.85 17.11 2.37
N ASN A 161 3.15 15.97 2.46
CA ASN A 161 3.75 14.63 2.52
C ASN A 161 3.70 13.89 1.19
N TRP A 162 3.40 14.60 0.09
CA TRP A 162 3.22 13.97 -1.22
C TRP A 162 4.57 13.59 -1.83
N ASN A 163 4.60 12.44 -2.48
CA ASN A 163 5.69 11.99 -3.35
C ASN A 163 5.10 11.13 -4.49
N PRO A 164 5.84 10.88 -5.59
CA PRO A 164 5.32 10.09 -6.72
C PRO A 164 4.75 8.73 -6.32
N SER A 165 5.44 7.97 -5.46
CA SER A 165 4.97 6.65 -5.01
C SER A 165 3.63 6.73 -4.26
N LEU A 166 3.47 7.69 -3.34
CA LEU A 166 2.22 7.92 -2.64
C LEU A 166 1.14 8.45 -3.59
N GLY A 167 1.51 9.36 -4.49
CA GLY A 167 0.63 9.94 -5.49
C GLY A 167 -0.01 8.88 -6.38
N ARG A 168 0.79 7.97 -6.95
CA ARG A 168 0.31 6.87 -7.79
C ARG A 168 -0.59 5.91 -7.02
N LEU A 169 -0.23 5.55 -5.79
CA LEU A 169 -1.07 4.71 -4.92
C LEU A 169 -2.43 5.38 -4.62
N LEU A 170 -2.42 6.68 -4.29
CA LEU A 170 -3.64 7.45 -4.02
C LEU A 170 -4.50 7.61 -5.29
N CYS A 171 -3.87 7.77 -6.45
CA CYS A 171 -4.56 7.80 -7.74
C CYS A 171 -5.39 6.52 -7.91
N PHE A 172 -4.74 5.36 -7.82
CA PHE A 172 -5.42 4.08 -7.96
C PHE A 172 -6.53 3.88 -6.92
N LYS A 173 -6.30 4.24 -5.65
CA LYS A 173 -7.33 4.17 -4.60
C LYS A 173 -8.55 5.04 -4.90
N GLN A 174 -8.37 6.22 -5.50
CA GLN A 174 -9.48 7.10 -5.92
C GLN A 174 -10.27 6.54 -7.12
N LEU A 175 -9.65 5.68 -7.93
CA LEU A 175 -10.30 5.05 -9.08
C LEU A 175 -11.19 3.87 -8.68
N LEU A 176 -10.90 3.17 -7.57
CA LEU A 176 -11.61 1.96 -7.14
C LEU A 176 -13.15 2.09 -7.15
N PRO A 177 -13.77 3.14 -6.61
CA PRO A 177 -15.25 3.25 -6.61
C PRO A 177 -15.87 3.28 -8.01
N TYR A 178 -15.12 3.71 -9.03
CA TYR A 178 -15.57 3.71 -10.42
C TYR A 178 -15.34 2.36 -11.13
N LEU A 179 -14.42 1.56 -10.60
CA LEU A 179 -14.06 0.24 -11.11
C LEU A 179 -14.81 -0.89 -10.40
N ASP A 180 -15.56 -0.60 -9.33
CA ASP A 180 -16.42 -1.57 -8.62
C ASP A 180 -17.29 -2.42 -9.55
N PRO A 181 -17.92 -1.88 -10.62
CA PRO A 181 -18.68 -2.70 -11.55
C PRO A 181 -17.81 -3.75 -12.25
N ILE A 182 -16.54 -3.46 -12.52
CA ILE A 182 -15.59 -4.36 -13.18
C ILE A 182 -15.04 -5.40 -12.20
N ILE A 183 -14.79 -4.97 -10.96
CA ILE A 183 -14.32 -5.82 -9.86
C ILE A 183 -15.30 -6.97 -9.61
N ASN A 184 -16.60 -6.68 -9.58
CA ASN A 184 -17.61 -7.63 -9.13
C ASN A 184 -18.15 -8.56 -10.24
N LEU A 185 -17.74 -8.38 -11.50
CA LEU A 185 -18.25 -9.22 -12.60
C LEU A 185 -17.74 -10.66 -12.58
N ASN A 186 -16.54 -10.87 -12.03
CA ASN A 186 -15.87 -12.17 -12.03
C ASN A 186 -15.92 -12.86 -10.66
N GLU A 187 -16.90 -12.53 -9.81
CA GLU A 187 -17.09 -13.19 -8.50
C GLU A 187 -17.26 -14.72 -8.59
N GLN A 188 -17.53 -15.27 -9.78
CA GLN A 188 -17.65 -16.70 -10.02
C GLN A 188 -16.32 -17.46 -10.07
N GLU A 189 -15.17 -16.77 -10.21
CA GLU A 189 -13.82 -17.36 -10.20
C GLU A 189 -12.95 -16.87 -9.03
N VAL A 190 -13.55 -16.51 -7.91
CA VAL A 190 -12.78 -16.09 -6.73
C VAL A 190 -12.09 -17.32 -6.14
N ASN A 191 -10.90 -17.62 -6.64
CA ASN A 191 -9.81 -18.09 -5.79
C ASN A 191 -9.81 -17.13 -4.60
N LYS A 192 -10.27 -17.60 -3.43
CA LYS A 192 -10.29 -16.83 -2.19
C LYS A 192 -8.84 -16.57 -1.76
N ASN A 193 -8.17 -15.69 -2.51
CA ASN A 193 -6.87 -15.18 -2.18
C ASN A 193 -7.04 -14.46 -0.86
N ARG A 194 -6.56 -15.09 0.20
CA ARG A 194 -6.63 -14.53 1.55
C ARG A 194 -5.89 -13.20 1.53
N THR A 195 -6.57 -12.15 1.97
CA THR A 195 -6.02 -10.82 2.18
C THR A 195 -5.94 -10.55 3.68
N SER A 196 -4.88 -9.85 4.09
CA SER A 196 -4.71 -9.38 5.46
C SER A 196 -5.52 -8.09 5.67
N LYS A 197 -6.26 -8.00 6.78
CA LYS A 197 -7.10 -6.85 7.13
C LYS A 197 -7.11 -6.61 8.66
N GLY A 198 -7.39 -5.36 9.04
CA GLY A 198 -7.57 -4.94 10.43
C GLY A 198 -6.31 -4.96 11.29
N SER A 199 -5.17 -4.54 10.77
CA SER A 199 -3.85 -4.54 11.42
C SER A 199 -3.45 -5.92 11.95
N ARG A 200 -3.56 -6.94 11.08
CA ARG A 200 -3.40 -8.35 11.50
C ARG A 200 -2.01 -8.61 12.08
N LEU A 201 -0.97 -8.04 11.48
CA LEU A 201 0.42 -8.14 11.96
C LEU A 201 0.53 -7.68 13.42
N ILE A 202 0.07 -6.45 13.70
CA ILE A 202 0.13 -5.87 15.05
C ILE A 202 -0.68 -6.71 16.05
N LYS A 203 -1.87 -7.18 15.65
CA LYS A 203 -2.71 -8.05 16.51
C LYS A 203 -2.01 -9.36 16.84
N LEU A 204 -1.34 -9.99 15.89
CA LEU A 204 -0.62 -11.24 16.11
C LEU A 204 0.60 -11.05 17.01
N ILE A 205 1.40 -10.00 16.76
CA ILE A 205 2.55 -9.70 17.62
C ILE A 205 2.08 -9.39 19.05
N THR A 206 1.04 -8.58 19.21
CA THR A 206 0.45 -8.29 20.53
C THR A 206 -0.02 -9.57 21.25
N LYS A 207 -0.68 -10.48 20.52
CA LYS A 207 -1.11 -11.76 21.08
C LYS A 207 0.07 -12.66 21.47
N GLY A 208 1.14 -12.68 20.67
CA GLY A 208 2.37 -13.41 20.97
C GLY A 208 3.03 -12.90 22.26
N LEU A 209 3.18 -11.59 22.39
CA LEU A 209 3.73 -10.94 23.59
C LEU A 209 2.89 -11.24 24.85
N LEU A 210 1.55 -11.17 24.73
CA LEU A 210 0.66 -11.55 25.83
C LEU A 210 0.80 -13.03 26.20
N TYR A 211 0.99 -13.91 25.21
CA TYR A 211 1.22 -15.33 25.46
C TYR A 211 2.52 -15.56 26.23
N GLU A 212 3.61 -14.92 25.83
CA GLU A 212 4.91 -15.01 26.54
C GLU A 212 4.79 -14.52 27.99
N ALA A 213 4.14 -13.38 28.21
CA ALA A 213 3.90 -12.85 29.56
C ALA A 213 3.05 -13.80 30.41
N CYS A 214 2.04 -14.45 29.82
CA CYS A 214 1.22 -15.45 30.50
C CYS A 214 2.04 -16.70 30.86
N VAL A 215 2.91 -17.18 29.97
CA VAL A 215 3.79 -18.33 30.25
C VAL A 215 4.74 -18.01 31.41
N GLU A 216 5.38 -16.84 31.40
CA GLU A 216 6.26 -16.40 32.49
C GLU A 216 5.49 -16.24 33.81
N TYR A 217 4.29 -15.67 33.76
CA TYR A 217 3.43 -15.54 34.93
C TYR A 217 3.03 -16.90 35.50
N CYS A 218 2.59 -17.85 34.67
CA CYS A 218 2.24 -19.20 35.11
C CYS A 218 3.44 -19.93 35.72
N ALA A 219 4.63 -19.78 35.14
CA ALA A 219 5.87 -20.35 35.68
C ALA A 219 6.22 -19.76 37.06
N LYS A 220 6.09 -18.44 37.24
CA LYS A 220 6.27 -17.78 38.54
C LYS A 220 5.19 -18.16 39.54
N MET A 221 3.93 -18.24 39.11
CA MET A 221 2.83 -18.71 39.96
C MET A 221 3.07 -20.12 40.49
N ALA A 222 3.73 -20.99 39.73
CA ALA A 222 4.05 -22.34 40.16
C ALA A 222 5.25 -22.39 41.14
N THR A 223 6.21 -21.47 41.03
CA THR A 223 7.46 -21.49 41.81
C THR A 223 7.47 -20.55 43.01
N ASP A 224 6.85 -19.37 42.90
CA ASP A 224 6.71 -18.37 43.96
C ASP A 224 5.41 -17.55 43.79
N PRO A 225 4.27 -18.06 44.30
CA PRO A 225 2.97 -17.40 44.17
C PRO A 225 2.91 -16.00 44.78
N ASN A 226 3.76 -15.70 45.79
CA ASN A 226 3.69 -14.45 46.53
C ASN A 226 4.27 -13.26 45.76
N THR A 227 5.18 -13.53 44.82
CA THR A 227 5.83 -12.51 43.98
C THR A 227 5.32 -12.49 42.54
N ALA A 228 4.56 -13.52 42.15
CA ALA A 228 3.99 -13.63 40.81
C ALA A 228 3.02 -12.48 40.51
N ARG A 229 3.41 -11.64 39.54
CA ARG A 229 2.57 -10.57 38.98
C ARG A 229 2.73 -10.57 37.48
N MET A 230 1.62 -10.43 36.77
CA MET A 230 1.67 -10.21 35.32
C MET A 230 2.17 -8.78 35.07
N SER A 231 3.34 -8.64 34.46
CA SER A 231 3.94 -7.36 34.13
C SER A 231 3.99 -7.19 32.62
N LEU A 232 3.17 -6.28 32.09
CA LEU A 232 3.17 -5.92 30.67
C LEU A 232 4.15 -4.78 30.35
N SER A 233 4.62 -4.05 31.37
CA SER A 233 5.57 -2.93 31.22
C SER A 233 6.99 -3.37 30.89
N SER A 234 7.28 -4.67 30.98
CA SER A 234 8.57 -5.30 30.66
C SER A 234 8.56 -6.04 29.32
N LEU A 235 7.48 -5.93 28.53
CA LEU A 235 7.42 -6.46 27.16
C LEU A 235 8.29 -5.58 26.26
N ASP A 236 9.58 -5.84 26.31
CA ASP A 236 10.53 -5.30 25.34
C ASP A 236 10.23 -5.93 23.98
N PHE A 237 9.65 -5.13 23.09
CA PHE A 237 9.23 -5.55 21.74
C PHE A 237 10.43 -5.97 20.87
N LEU A 238 11.63 -5.47 21.20
CA LEU A 238 12.86 -5.71 20.46
C LEU A 238 13.89 -6.51 21.26
N GLY A 239 13.81 -6.43 22.59
CA GLY A 239 14.61 -7.22 23.51
C GLY A 239 14.08 -8.63 23.59
N GLY A 240 14.58 -9.47 22.69
CA GLY A 240 14.51 -10.92 22.82
C GLY A 240 15.25 -11.37 24.08
N LYS A 241 14.64 -11.21 25.26
CA LYS A 241 14.99 -12.07 26.39
C LYS A 241 14.59 -13.46 25.94
N SER A 242 15.58 -14.26 25.56
CA SER A 242 15.36 -15.66 25.25
C SER A 242 14.55 -16.24 26.40
N LEU A 243 13.35 -16.72 26.12
CA LEU A 243 12.81 -17.83 26.87
C LEU A 243 13.86 -18.93 26.71
N GLN A 244 14.82 -19.00 27.64
CA GLN A 244 15.57 -20.21 27.90
C GLN A 244 14.51 -21.19 28.38
N TYR A 245 13.80 -21.82 27.44
CA TYR A 245 13.20 -23.10 27.69
C TYR A 245 14.37 -23.95 28.20
N CYS A 246 14.33 -24.30 29.48
CA CYS A 246 15.19 -25.33 30.02
C CYS A 246 15.03 -26.57 29.14
N THR A 247 15.93 -26.75 28.18
CA THR A 247 16.23 -28.02 27.56
C THR A 247 16.95 -28.86 28.61
N SER A 248 16.18 -29.32 29.58
CA SER A 248 16.60 -30.34 30.54
C SER A 248 15.36 -31.13 30.92
N PHE A 249 14.84 -31.86 29.94
CA PHE A 249 14.15 -33.11 30.20
C PHE A 249 15.24 -34.18 30.29
N PHE A 250 15.43 -34.72 31.50
CA PHE A 250 15.96 -36.06 31.70
C PHE A 250 14.89 -37.08 31.33
#